data_AF-A0AAN7VBU3-F1
#
_entry.id   AF-A0AAN7VBU3-F1
#
_cell.length_a   1.000
_cell.length_b   1.000
_cell.length_c   1.000
_cell.angle_alpha   90.00
_cell.angle_beta   90.00
_cell.angle_gamma   90.00
#
_symmetry.space_group_name_H-M   'P 1'
#
loop_
_entity.id
_entity.type
_entity.pdbx_description
1 polymer ?
#
loop_
_entity_poly.entity_id
_entity_poly.type
_entity_poly.pdbx_seq_one_letter_code
_entity_poly.pdbx_strand_id
1 'polypeptide(L)'
;MSTRQGDALYAVLEDKRDIDRVSELVRRRLVECGWRDQVHLACRKVFEENDNMSSLDELVAATTPSARALVPDSVKRELLHELNLILNNIEPTYKK
;
A
#
# COMPACT_ATOMS: atom_id res chain seq x y z
N MET A 1 -27.05 1.68 -32.27
CA MET A 1 -26.08 2.81 -32.29
C MET A 1 -25.39 2.86 -30.94
N SER A 2 -24.06 2.72 -30.98
CA SER A 2 -23.01 2.96 -29.98
C SER A 2 -23.36 3.16 -28.49
N THR A 3 -23.04 2.16 -27.65
CA THR A 3 -22.55 2.43 -26.27
C THR A 3 -21.47 1.45 -25.76
N ARG A 4 -20.96 0.51 -26.57
CA ARG A 4 -19.86 -0.38 -26.15
C ARG A 4 -18.59 0.35 -25.67
N GLN A 5 -18.35 1.57 -26.14
CA GLN A 5 -17.20 2.38 -25.73
C GLN A 5 -17.38 3.02 -24.34
N GLY A 6 -18.62 3.30 -23.93
CA GLY A 6 -18.93 3.98 -22.66
C GLY A 6 -18.78 3.04 -21.47
N ASP A 7 -19.26 1.81 -21.59
CA ASP A 7 -19.19 0.81 -20.52
C ASP A 7 -17.75 0.41 -20.21
N ALA A 8 -16.90 0.29 -21.24
CA ALA A 8 -15.48 -0.01 -21.07
C ALA A 8 -14.72 1.15 -20.39
N LEU A 9 -15.04 2.41 -20.71
CA LEU A 9 -14.45 3.57 -20.04
C LEU A 9 -14.89 3.67 -18.59
N TYR A 10 -16.16 3.39 -18.29
CA TYR A 10 -16.68 3.40 -16.92
C TYR A 10 -15.99 2.35 -16.05
N ALA A 11 -15.89 1.11 -16.54
CA ALA A 11 -15.18 0.04 -15.82
C ALA A 11 -13.70 0.37 -15.56
N VAL A 12 -12.98 0.95 -16.54
CA VAL A 12 -11.58 1.36 -16.35
C VAL A 12 -11.44 2.50 -15.34
N LEU A 13 -12.39 3.43 -15.29
CA LEU A 13 -12.39 4.50 -14.28
C LEU A 13 -12.71 3.96 -12.89
N GLU A 14 -13.62 2.99 -12.79
CA GLU A 14 -13.95 2.30 -11.56
C GLU A 14 -12.75 1.50 -11.03
N ASP A 15 -12.09 0.71 -11.88
CA ASP A 15 -10.86 -0.01 -11.55
C ASP A 15 -9.75 0.94 -11.05
N LYS A 16 -9.52 2.06 -11.75
CA LYS A 16 -8.53 3.06 -11.33
C LYS A 16 -8.89 3.67 -9.98
N ARG A 17 -10.16 4.00 -9.77
CA ARG A 17 -10.65 4.57 -8.51
C ARG A 17 -10.44 3.60 -7.34
N ASP A 18 -10.67 2.31 -7.54
CA ASP A 18 -10.44 1.31 -6.50
C ASP A 18 -8.95 1.12 -6.21
N ILE A 19 -8.10 1.10 -7.23
CA ILE A 19 -6.64 1.07 -7.05
C ILE A 19 -6.14 2.30 -6.28
N ASP A 20 -6.66 3.49 -6.58
CA ASP A 20 -6.30 4.72 -5.87
C ASP A 20 -6.76 4.66 -4.39
N ARG A 21 -7.98 4.18 -4.15
CA ARG A 21 -8.55 4.01 -2.80
C ARG A 21 -7.76 2.99 -1.97
N VAL A 22 -7.38 1.87 -2.58
CA VAL A 22 -6.50 0.85 -1.99
C VAL A 22 -5.14 1.45 -1.63
N SER A 23 -4.53 2.17 -2.57
CA SER A 23 -3.20 2.76 -2.38
C SER A 23 -3.20 3.79 -1.26
N GLU A 24 -4.23 4.63 -1.19
CA GLU A 24 -4.37 5.64 -0.15
C GLU A 24 -4.59 5.02 1.24
N LEU A 25 -5.46 4.00 1.32
CA LEU A 25 -5.71 3.27 2.56
C LEU A 25 -4.41 2.66 3.12
N VAL A 26 -3.65 1.96 2.28
CA VAL A 26 -2.38 1.34 2.67
C VAL A 26 -1.40 2.39 3.15
N ARG A 27 -1.21 3.48 2.39
CA ARG A 27 -0.31 4.58 2.80
C ARG A 27 -0.70 5.17 4.14
N ARG A 28 -1.99 5.49 4.33
CA ARG A 28 -2.49 6.08 5.57
C ARG A 28 -2.22 5.16 6.77
N ARG A 29 -2.56 3.88 6.69
CA ARG A 29 -2.36 2.93 7.80
C ARG A 29 -0.89 2.70 8.12
N LEU A 30 -0.02 2.67 7.11
CA LEU A 30 1.43 2.59 7.32
C LEU A 30 1.99 3.83 8.04
N VAL A 31 1.44 5.02 7.78
CA VAL A 31 1.82 6.23 8.52
C VAL A 31 1.30 6.17 9.96
N GLU A 32 0.03 5.83 10.16
CA GLU A 32 -0.61 5.82 11.48
C GLU A 32 -0.02 4.78 12.44
N CYS A 33 0.44 3.62 11.93
CA CYS A 33 1.10 2.62 12.76
C CYS A 33 2.59 2.91 13.03
N GLY A 34 3.10 4.05 12.53
CA GLY A 34 4.49 4.47 12.69
C GLY A 34 5.49 3.73 11.79
N TRP A 35 5.01 2.92 10.84
CA TRP A 35 5.88 2.15 9.94
C TRP A 35 6.82 3.05 9.15
N ARG A 36 6.32 4.19 8.65
CA ARG A 36 7.14 5.15 7.90
C ARG A 36 8.36 5.62 8.69
N ASP A 37 8.19 5.91 9.98
CA ASP A 37 9.27 6.37 10.83
C ASP A 37 10.26 5.23 11.16
N GLN A 38 9.75 4.01 11.34
CA GLN A 38 10.58 2.82 11.52
C GLN A 38 11.42 2.51 10.28
N VAL A 39 10.86 2.68 9.07
CA VAL A 39 11.61 2.53 7.82
C VAL A 39 12.68 3.60 7.68
N HIS A 40 12.37 4.85 8.04
CA HIS A 40 13.37 5.92 8.04
C HIS A 40 14.54 5.62 9.00
N LEU A 41 14.25 5.06 10.19
CA LEU A 41 15.27 4.60 11.11
C LEU A 41 16.07 3.42 10.55
N ALA A 42 15.40 2.48 9.87
CA ALA A 42 16.06 1.35 9.22
C ALA A 42 17.01 1.81 8.11
N CYS A 43 16.59 2.74 7.25
CA CYS A 43 17.46 3.36 6.24
C CYS A 43 18.72 3.96 6.86
N ARG A 44 18.57 4.70 7.97
CA ARG A 44 19.70 5.31 8.67
C ARG A 44 20.67 4.25 9.19
N LYS A 45 20.17 3.18 9.81
CA LYS A 45 21.02 2.09 10.30
C LYS A 45 21.79 1.41 9.17
N VAL A 46 21.13 1.14 8.05
CA VAL A 46 21.80 0.55 6.88
C VAL A 46 22.91 1.47 6.38
N PHE A 47 22.71 2.78 6.40
CA PHE A 47 23.72 3.77 6.03
C PHE A 47 24.89 3.82 7.04
N GLU A 48 24.61 3.74 8.34
CA GLU A 48 25.63 3.71 9.40
C GLU A 48 26.44 2.40 9.41
N GLU A 49 25.82 1.28 9.03
CA GLU A 49 26.46 -0.04 8.99
C GLU A 49 27.21 -0.32 7.68
N ASN A 50 26.87 0.39 6.59
CA ASN A 50 27.44 0.17 5.26
C ASN A 50 28.08 1.44 4.69
N ASP A 51 29.34 1.67 5.08
CA ASP A 51 30.16 2.83 4.64
C ASP A 51 30.51 2.82 3.13
N ASN A 52 30.23 1.71 2.44
CA ASN A 52 30.52 1.51 1.02
C ASN A 52 29.30 1.61 0.09
N MET A 53 28.11 1.95 0.61
CA MET A 53 26.93 2.06 -0.25
C MET A 53 27.12 3.16 -1.31
N SER A 54 27.04 2.74 -2.57
CA SER A 54 27.43 3.57 -3.70
C SER A 54 26.23 4.23 -4.40
N SER A 55 25.02 3.72 -4.16
CA SER A 55 23.81 4.17 -4.85
C SER A 55 22.55 4.11 -3.99
N LEU A 56 21.55 4.93 -4.35
CA LEU A 56 20.23 4.90 -3.74
C LEU A 56 19.51 3.57 -3.96
N ASP A 57 19.69 2.96 -5.14
CA ASP A 57 19.06 1.68 -5.47
C ASP A 57 19.57 0.55 -4.56
N GLU A 58 20.86 0.57 -4.22
CA GLU A 58 21.46 -0.35 -3.26
C GLU A 58 20.87 -0.19 -1.85
N LEU A 59 20.68 1.05 -1.39
CA LEU A 59 20.00 1.36 -0.12
C LEU A 59 18.55 0.87 -0.12
N VAL A 60 17.81 1.08 -1.21
CA VAL A 60 16.42 0.62 -1.35
C VAL A 60 16.39 -0.90 -1.34
N ALA A 61 17.27 -1.58 -2.08
CA ALA A 61 17.35 -3.03 -2.11
C ALA A 61 17.68 -3.63 -0.74
N ALA A 62 18.61 -3.02 0.01
CA ALA A 62 18.97 -3.44 1.35
C ALA A 62 17.85 -3.17 2.38
N THR A 63 17.16 -2.04 2.27
CA THR A 63 16.14 -1.64 3.26
C THR A 63 14.78 -2.30 3.02
N THR A 64 14.42 -2.60 1.76
CA THR A 64 13.08 -3.11 1.41
C THR A 64 12.67 -4.38 2.17
N PRO A 65 13.53 -5.42 2.33
CA PRO A 65 13.16 -6.61 3.10
C PRO A 65 12.85 -6.29 4.57
N SER A 66 13.68 -5.47 5.21
CA SER A 66 13.49 -5.03 6.59
C SER A 66 12.22 -4.19 6.74
N ALA A 67 12.02 -3.23 5.83
CA ALA A 67 10.81 -2.42 5.77
C ALA A 67 9.55 -3.29 5.68
N ARG A 68 9.51 -4.30 4.80
CA ARG A 68 8.33 -5.18 4.68
C ARG A 68 8.09 -6.02 5.94
N ALA A 69 9.13 -6.40 6.66
CA ALA A 69 9.02 -7.14 7.92
C ALA A 69 8.49 -6.27 9.08
N LEU A 70 8.77 -4.97 9.07
CA LEU A 70 8.34 -4.02 10.10
C LEU A 70 6.82 -3.76 10.11
N VAL A 71 6.08 -4.17 9.08
CA VAL A 71 4.62 -3.99 9.06
C VAL A 71 4.00 -4.92 10.13
N PRO A 72 3.29 -4.40 11.13
CA PRO A 72 2.66 -5.23 12.17
C PRO A 72 1.58 -6.15 11.60
N ASP A 73 1.45 -7.35 12.16
CA ASP A 73 0.45 -8.34 11.70
C ASP A 73 -0.99 -7.90 11.97
N SER A 74 -1.23 -7.03 12.95
CA SER A 74 -2.53 -6.36 13.14
C SER A 74 -2.88 -5.50 11.92
N VAL A 75 -1.93 -4.69 11.44
CA VAL A 75 -2.10 -3.79 10.29
C VAL A 75 -2.26 -4.59 9.00
N LYS A 76 -1.50 -5.67 8.81
CA LYS A 76 -1.66 -6.56 7.64
C LYS A 76 -3.07 -7.15 7.57
N ARG A 77 -3.59 -7.63 8.70
CA ARG A 77 -4.94 -8.22 8.78
C ARG A 77 -6.02 -7.18 8.51
N GLU A 78 -5.89 -6.01 9.11
CA GLU A 78 -6.81 -4.89 8.89
C GLU A 78 -6.81 -4.45 7.42
N LEU A 79 -5.63 -4.21 6.85
CA LEU A 79 -5.50 -3.86 5.44
C LEU A 79 -6.12 -4.94 4.55
N LEU A 80 -5.81 -6.22 4.78
CA LEU A 80 -6.39 -7.30 3.99
C LEU A 80 -7.92 -7.32 4.08
N HIS A 81 -8.49 -7.06 5.26
CA HIS A 81 -9.94 -6.98 5.43
C HIS A 81 -10.55 -5.83 4.60
N GLU A 82 -10.00 -4.63 4.74
CA GLU A 82 -10.48 -3.44 4.03
C GLU A 82 -10.27 -3.55 2.51
N LEU A 83 -9.16 -4.14 2.05
CA LEU A 83 -8.91 -4.41 0.63
C LEU A 83 -9.94 -5.38 0.07
N ASN A 84 -10.34 -6.40 0.83
CA ASN A 84 -11.42 -7.29 0.42
C ASN A 84 -12.76 -6.57 0.32
N LEU A 85 -13.04 -5.57 1.17
CA LEU A 85 -14.28 -4.78 1.07
C LEU A 85 -14.28 -3.90 -0.19
N ILE A 86 -13.14 -3.26 -0.50
CA ILE A 86 -12.99 -2.41 -1.69
C ILE A 86 -13.09 -3.25 -2.97
N LEU A 87 -12.32 -4.35 -3.05
CA LEU A 87 -12.18 -5.11 -4.29
C LEU A 87 -13.33 -6.07 -4.57
N ASN A 88 -14.00 -6.58 -3.53
CA ASN A 88 -15.12 -7.51 -3.73
C ASN A 88 -16.48 -6.80 -3.79
N ASN A 89 -16.52 -5.46 -3.73
CA ASN A 89 -17.78 -4.70 -3.65
C ASN A 89 -18.75 -5.30 -2.62
N ILE A 90 -18.21 -5.85 -1.53
CA ILE A 90 -19.03 -6.20 -0.37
C ILE A 90 -19.26 -4.86 0.31
N GLU A 91 -20.12 -4.01 -0.27
CA GLU A 91 -20.82 -3.05 0.56
C GLU A 91 -21.43 -3.89 1.68
N PRO A 92 -21.05 -3.69 2.95
CA PRO A 92 -21.90 -4.18 4.00
C PRO A 92 -23.19 -3.39 3.83
N THR A 93 -24.18 -4.04 3.22
CA THR A 93 -25.57 -3.65 3.28
C THR A 93 -25.94 -3.68 4.77
N TYR A 94 -25.53 -2.67 5.51
CA TYR A 94 -26.00 -2.41 6.85
C TYR A 94 -27.46 -2.02 6.71
N LYS A 95 -28.31 -3.05 6.65
CA LYS A 95 -29.70 -2.92 7.04
C LYS A 95 -29.72 -2.53 8.52
N LYS A 96 -30.11 -1.30 8.81
CA LYS A 96 -31.20 -0.98 9.73
C LYS A 96 -31.62 0.48 9.56
#